data_AF-A0A1J9RAN4-F1
#
_entry.id   AF-A0A1J9RAN4-F1
#
_cell.length_a   1.000
_cell.length_b   1.000
_cell.length_c   1.000
_cell.angle_alpha   90.00
_cell.angle_beta   90.00
_cell.angle_gamma   90.00
#
_symmetry.space_group_name_H-M   'P 1'
#
loop_
_entity.id
_entity.type
_entity.pdbx_description
1 polymer ?
#
loop_
_entity_poly.entity_id
_entity_poly.type
_entity_poly.pdbx_seq_one_letter_code
_entity_poly.pdbx_strand_id
1 'polypeptide(L)'
;MPLEWLGSWSPAQSMPMPQPRPSTVCRGFGIGENFSYADWRLSQFSITKQSTIWVEWKFLRLLYKKVAGKKLDEIIGEQVSKFILGPLMDEYNLDLSIKCKPTLSVEDLLSILHYHWCLDTSAVPHEWYTVQLPLPMLITAYTSSRPGALIKSSCVQGSNDALRYRDVVLHVIPNPEEPGRHVLVMEVILMFMKGKRNKSQLTTYIFHERDDNLALCPILHFLALALADRAFEAQGINSPEDIFHIEVPPYQNSLQLRWRSGMLDIPVFRRTVHTAHGVRISPDRALPQSVPSAAGPQRGT
;
A
#
# COMPACT_ATOMS: atom_id res chain seq x y z
N MET A 1 16.33 2.52 -76.76
CA MET A 1 16.58 1.73 -75.53
C MET A 1 16.40 2.63 -74.32
N PRO A 2 15.29 2.49 -73.56
CA PRO A 2 15.14 3.11 -72.25
C PRO A 2 14.94 2.08 -71.11
N LEU A 3 15.29 2.50 -69.89
CA LEU A 3 15.01 1.85 -68.62
C LEU A 3 13.52 2.04 -68.26
N GLU A 4 12.78 0.94 -68.07
CA GLU A 4 11.46 0.92 -67.42
C GLU A 4 11.40 -0.28 -66.47
N TRP A 5 11.31 -0.04 -65.15
CA TRP A 5 10.75 -0.97 -64.16
C TRP A 5 10.26 -0.16 -62.94
N LEU A 6 9.11 0.50 -63.12
CA LEU A 6 8.26 1.00 -62.04
C LEU A 6 6.84 0.48 -62.32
N GLY A 7 6.50 -0.64 -61.71
CA GLY A 7 5.18 -1.28 -61.77
C GLY A 7 4.43 -1.12 -60.44
N SER A 8 3.53 -0.15 -60.42
CA SER A 8 2.30 -0.01 -59.63
C SER A 8 1.93 -1.11 -58.62
N TRP A 9 1.74 -0.71 -57.35
CA TRP A 9 0.83 -1.37 -56.42
C TRP A 9 -0.37 -0.44 -56.16
N SER A 10 -1.57 -0.87 -56.58
CA SER A 10 -2.85 -0.26 -56.21
C SER A 10 -3.53 -1.09 -55.09
N PRO A 11 -4.38 -0.45 -54.27
CA PRO A 11 -4.80 -0.99 -52.98
C PRO A 11 -5.88 -2.07 -53.15
N ALA A 12 -5.57 -3.29 -52.72
CA ALA A 12 -6.58 -4.33 -52.59
C ALA A 12 -7.54 -3.97 -51.45
N GLN A 13 -8.82 -3.90 -51.80
CA GLN A 13 -9.96 -3.65 -50.95
C GLN A 13 -10.00 -4.58 -49.73
N SER A 14 -10.40 -4.00 -48.61
CA SER A 14 -10.75 -4.60 -47.34
C SER A 14 -11.59 -5.88 -47.46
N MET A 15 -11.04 -7.01 -47.00
CA MET A 15 -11.85 -8.15 -46.55
C MET A 15 -11.93 -8.12 -45.02
N PRO A 16 -13.13 -8.25 -44.42
CA PRO A 16 -13.25 -8.36 -42.97
C PRO A 16 -12.76 -9.75 -42.55
N MET A 17 -11.59 -9.79 -41.90
CA MET A 17 -11.08 -10.99 -41.23
C MET A 17 -12.04 -11.38 -40.10
N PRO A 18 -12.43 -12.66 -39.99
CA PRO A 18 -13.34 -13.11 -38.94
C PRO A 18 -12.67 -12.93 -37.57
N GLN A 19 -13.33 -12.17 -36.70
CA GLN A 19 -12.90 -11.84 -35.34
C GLN A 19 -12.79 -13.12 -34.48
N PRO A 20 -11.61 -13.54 -34.02
CA PRO A 20 -11.52 -14.63 -33.06
C PRO A 20 -11.87 -14.09 -31.67
N ARG A 21 -12.83 -14.74 -31.01
CA ARG A 21 -13.15 -14.45 -29.61
C ARG A 21 -11.87 -14.62 -28.76
N PRO A 22 -11.67 -13.79 -27.70
CA PRO A 22 -10.45 -13.80 -26.87
C PRO A 22 -10.07 -15.18 -26.30
N SER A 23 -11.03 -16.10 -26.17
CA SER A 23 -10.84 -17.47 -25.69
C SER A 23 -10.13 -18.42 -26.66
N THR A 24 -10.01 -18.06 -27.95
CA THR A 24 -9.44 -18.93 -28.99
C THR A 24 -7.94 -18.70 -29.21
N VAL A 25 -7.40 -17.59 -28.69
CA VAL A 25 -6.00 -17.13 -28.83
C VAL A 25 -5.02 -17.93 -27.94
N CYS A 26 -5.46 -18.97 -27.26
CA CYS A 26 -4.64 -19.69 -26.27
C CYS A 26 -3.96 -20.98 -26.77
N ARG A 27 -4.08 -21.36 -28.06
CA ARG A 27 -3.44 -22.60 -28.59
C ARG A 27 -2.17 -22.37 -29.40
N GLY A 28 -2.03 -21.20 -30.02
CA GLY A 28 -0.74 -20.67 -30.47
C GLY A 28 -0.46 -19.43 -29.62
N PHE A 29 0.64 -19.43 -28.88
CA PHE A 29 1.09 -18.25 -28.12
C PHE A 29 2.55 -17.96 -28.51
N GLY A 30 2.79 -17.90 -29.81
CA GLY A 30 4.08 -17.63 -30.43
C GLY A 30 4.38 -16.14 -30.54
N ILE A 31 5.58 -15.82 -31.00
CA ILE A 31 6.08 -14.44 -31.13
C ILE A 31 5.19 -13.62 -32.08
N GLY A 32 4.89 -14.18 -33.27
CA GLY A 32 4.10 -13.49 -34.29
C GLY A 32 2.68 -13.13 -33.83
N GLU A 33 1.99 -14.03 -33.13
CA GLU A 33 0.62 -13.78 -32.65
C GLU A 33 0.59 -12.66 -31.60
N ASN A 34 1.62 -12.59 -30.74
CA ASN A 34 1.74 -11.51 -29.76
C ASN A 34 2.12 -10.16 -30.41
N PHE A 35 2.92 -10.18 -31.48
CA PHE A 35 3.23 -8.98 -32.25
C PHE A 35 1.98 -8.45 -32.95
N SER A 36 1.25 -9.33 -33.65
CA SER A 36 -0.02 -8.99 -34.30
C SER A 36 -1.07 -8.50 -33.31
N TYR A 37 -1.15 -9.09 -32.12
CA TYR A 37 -2.04 -8.59 -31.07
C TYR A 37 -1.68 -7.17 -30.62
N ALA A 38 -0.39 -6.89 -30.37
CA ALA A 38 0.05 -5.57 -29.94
C ALA A 38 -0.18 -4.50 -31.02
N ASP A 39 0.12 -4.82 -32.27
CA ASP A 39 -0.13 -3.96 -33.43
C ASP A 39 -1.63 -3.71 -33.66
N TRP A 40 -2.44 -4.77 -33.66
CA TRP A 40 -3.91 -4.66 -33.72
C TRP A 40 -4.46 -3.80 -32.58
N ARG A 41 -3.91 -3.95 -31.37
CA ARG A 41 -4.37 -3.21 -30.19
C ARG A 41 -4.09 -1.70 -30.32
N LEU A 42 -2.94 -1.31 -30.87
CA LEU A 42 -2.59 0.08 -31.10
C LEU A 42 -3.32 0.69 -32.31
N SER A 43 -3.57 -0.10 -33.36
CA SER A 43 -4.31 0.38 -34.55
C SER A 43 -5.82 0.55 -34.32
N GLN A 44 -6.44 -0.31 -33.50
CA GLN A 44 -7.89 -0.26 -33.26
C GLN A 44 -8.30 0.68 -32.13
N PHE A 45 -7.40 0.98 -31.19
CA PHE A 45 -7.70 1.77 -30.01
C PHE A 45 -6.81 3.00 -29.97
N SER A 46 -7.36 4.15 -29.55
CA SER A 46 -6.64 5.42 -29.44
C SER A 46 -5.68 5.43 -28.24
N ILE A 47 -4.74 4.48 -28.19
CA ILE A 47 -3.73 4.36 -27.15
C ILE A 47 -2.57 5.26 -27.52
N THR A 48 -2.40 6.34 -26.77
CA THR A 48 -1.33 7.31 -26.99
C THR A 48 -0.15 7.13 -26.06
N LYS A 49 -0.28 6.31 -25.00
CA LYS A 49 0.72 6.16 -23.93
C LYS A 49 1.39 4.79 -24.01
N GLN A 50 2.72 4.80 -24.07
CA GLN A 50 3.54 3.57 -24.07
C GLN A 50 3.30 2.74 -22.79
N SER A 51 3.19 3.39 -21.64
CA SER A 51 2.98 2.70 -20.36
C SER A 51 1.69 1.85 -20.34
N THR A 52 0.66 2.22 -21.11
CA THR A 52 -0.61 1.50 -21.19
C THR A 52 -0.42 0.14 -21.85
N ILE A 53 0.14 0.10 -23.08
CA ILE A 53 0.36 -1.16 -23.80
C ILE A 53 1.33 -2.08 -23.05
N TRP A 54 2.32 -1.50 -22.36
CA TRP A 54 3.24 -2.24 -21.50
C TRP A 54 2.56 -2.92 -20.30
N VAL A 55 1.61 -2.24 -19.67
CA VAL A 55 0.81 -2.82 -18.58
C VAL A 55 -0.12 -3.91 -19.12
N GLU A 56 -0.76 -3.70 -20.26
CA GLU A 56 -1.58 -4.73 -20.92
C GLU A 56 -0.76 -5.98 -21.25
N TRP A 57 0.45 -5.81 -21.77
CA TRP A 57 1.38 -6.92 -22.01
C TRP A 57 1.69 -7.72 -20.73
N LYS A 58 1.93 -7.03 -19.61
CA LYS A 58 2.12 -7.70 -18.31
C LYS A 58 0.88 -8.48 -17.88
N PHE A 59 -0.32 -7.92 -18.07
CA PHE A 59 -1.56 -8.62 -17.78
C PHE A 59 -1.78 -9.84 -18.67
N LEU A 60 -1.45 -9.73 -19.96
CA LEU A 60 -1.54 -10.83 -20.90
C LEU A 60 -0.61 -11.99 -20.49
N ARG A 61 0.62 -11.70 -20.06
CA ARG A 61 1.54 -12.72 -19.48
C ARG A 61 0.99 -13.36 -18.21
N LEU A 62 0.33 -12.59 -17.34
CA LEU A 62 -0.33 -13.12 -16.14
C LEU A 62 -1.53 -14.01 -16.50
N LEU A 63 -2.33 -13.61 -17.49
CA LEU A 63 -3.46 -14.37 -17.99
C LEU A 63 -3.01 -15.68 -18.62
N TYR A 64 -1.97 -15.63 -19.47
CA TYR A 64 -1.35 -16.82 -20.04
C TYR A 64 -0.93 -17.80 -18.95
N LYS A 65 -0.22 -17.31 -17.93
CA LYS A 65 0.18 -18.15 -16.78
C LYS A 65 -1.01 -18.79 -16.07
N LYS A 66 -2.11 -18.05 -15.92
CA LYS A 66 -3.32 -18.54 -15.26
C LYS A 66 -4.03 -19.61 -16.09
N VAL A 67 -4.10 -19.46 -17.42
CA VAL A 67 -4.82 -20.37 -18.32
C VAL A 67 -3.99 -21.59 -18.70
N ALA A 68 -2.72 -21.39 -19.06
CA ALA A 68 -1.84 -22.46 -19.52
C ALA A 68 -1.13 -23.21 -18.37
N GLY A 69 -1.26 -22.72 -17.13
CA GLY A 69 -0.61 -23.31 -15.94
C GLY A 69 0.91 -23.15 -15.89
N LYS A 70 1.54 -22.60 -16.93
CA LYS A 70 3.00 -22.40 -17.04
C LYS A 70 3.33 -20.95 -17.40
N LYS A 71 4.52 -20.49 -17.01
CA LYS A 71 5.00 -19.16 -17.41
C LYS A 71 5.25 -19.13 -18.92
N LEU A 72 5.02 -17.96 -19.54
CA LEU A 72 5.45 -17.72 -20.90
C LEU A 72 6.97 -17.84 -20.97
N ASP A 73 7.46 -18.43 -22.06
CA ASP A 73 8.89 -18.53 -22.33
C ASP A 73 9.56 -17.14 -22.25
N GLU A 74 10.73 -17.09 -21.63
CA GLU A 74 11.40 -15.82 -21.33
C GLU A 74 11.95 -15.15 -22.59
N ILE A 75 12.40 -15.94 -23.57
CA ILE A 75 12.92 -15.45 -24.86
C ILE A 75 11.78 -14.82 -25.66
N ILE A 76 10.64 -15.51 -25.76
CA ILE A 76 9.43 -14.97 -26.38
C ILE A 76 9.01 -13.69 -25.65
N GLY A 77 9.03 -13.73 -24.31
CA GLY A 77 8.68 -12.60 -23.46
C GLY A 77 9.54 -11.37 -23.72
N GLU A 78 10.84 -11.54 -23.87
CA GLU A 78 11.80 -10.48 -24.12
C GLU A 78 11.68 -9.92 -25.54
N GLN A 79 11.49 -10.77 -26.55
CA GLN A 79 11.30 -10.34 -27.93
C GLN A 79 10.03 -9.49 -28.11
N VAL A 80 8.91 -9.91 -27.53
CA VAL A 80 7.66 -9.10 -27.52
C VAL A 80 7.86 -7.81 -26.75
N SER A 81 8.60 -7.85 -25.64
CA SER A 81 8.91 -6.63 -24.89
C SER A 81 9.74 -5.65 -25.73
N LYS A 82 10.76 -6.13 -26.45
CA LYS A 82 11.58 -5.31 -27.37
C LYS A 82 10.76 -4.76 -28.54
N PHE A 83 9.83 -5.56 -29.06
CA PHE A 83 8.95 -5.14 -30.15
C PHE A 83 8.00 -4.01 -29.72
N ILE A 84 7.36 -4.15 -28.55
CA ILE A 84 6.47 -3.13 -27.99
C ILE A 84 7.24 -1.85 -27.60
N LEU A 85 8.46 -1.99 -27.08
CA LEU A 85 9.29 -0.87 -26.61
C LEU A 85 10.15 -0.22 -27.70
N GLY A 86 10.16 -0.76 -28.92
CA GLY A 86 10.95 -0.22 -30.02
C GLY A 86 10.07 0.07 -31.23
N PRO A 87 9.97 -0.85 -32.21
CA PRO A 87 9.27 -0.62 -33.48
C PRO A 87 7.87 -0.02 -33.33
N LEU A 88 7.02 -0.59 -32.46
CA LEU A 88 5.64 -0.11 -32.28
C LEU A 88 5.56 1.26 -31.57
N MET A 89 6.54 1.56 -30.74
CA MET A 89 6.60 2.85 -30.06
C MET A 89 6.88 3.97 -31.06
N ASP A 90 7.82 3.74 -31.97
CA ASP A 90 8.20 4.69 -33.02
C ASP A 90 7.09 4.83 -34.07
N GLU A 91 6.49 3.71 -34.50
CA GLU A 91 5.45 3.68 -35.52
C GLU A 91 4.15 4.41 -35.09
N TYR A 92 3.73 4.21 -33.84
CA TYR A 92 2.51 4.83 -33.31
C TYR A 92 2.78 6.14 -32.54
N ASN A 93 4.03 6.62 -32.55
CA ASN A 93 4.49 7.84 -31.86
C ASN A 93 4.00 7.91 -30.40
N LEU A 94 4.22 6.82 -29.64
CA LEU A 94 3.69 6.68 -28.30
C LEU A 94 4.38 7.64 -27.33
N ASP A 95 3.57 8.30 -26.50
CA ASP A 95 4.02 9.26 -25.50
C ASP A 95 4.73 8.55 -24.35
N LEU A 96 6.02 8.87 -24.19
CA LEU A 96 6.93 8.39 -23.16
C LEU A 96 7.01 9.29 -21.93
N SER A 97 6.35 10.45 -21.96
CA SER A 97 6.40 11.40 -20.87
C SER A 97 5.89 10.74 -19.59
N ILE A 98 6.73 10.80 -18.56
CA ILE A 98 6.37 10.38 -17.23
C ILE A 98 5.51 11.49 -16.64
N LYS A 99 4.20 11.24 -16.56
CA LYS A 99 3.32 12.12 -15.80
C LYS A 99 3.67 11.94 -14.32
N CYS A 100 4.23 12.98 -13.71
CA CYS A 100 4.38 13.02 -12.26
C CYS A 100 3.02 12.79 -11.62
N LYS A 101 2.95 11.79 -10.73
CA LYS A 101 1.77 11.62 -9.90
C LYS A 101 1.79 12.76 -8.87
N PRO A 102 0.64 13.43 -8.61
CA PRO A 102 0.59 14.41 -7.54
C PRO A 102 1.02 13.73 -6.24
N THR A 103 1.98 14.33 -5.55
CA THR A 103 2.43 13.90 -4.24
C THR A 103 1.64 14.65 -3.19
N LEU A 104 1.25 13.98 -2.10
CA LEU A 104 0.62 14.60 -0.95
C LEU A 104 1.56 15.67 -0.38
N SER A 105 1.13 16.92 -0.34
CA SER A 105 1.85 17.99 0.34
C SER A 105 1.59 17.96 1.85
N VAL A 106 2.34 18.76 2.61
CA VAL A 106 2.11 18.91 4.05
C VAL A 106 0.73 19.56 4.32
N GLU A 107 0.33 20.52 3.48
CA GLU A 107 -0.98 21.18 3.55
C GLU A 107 -2.11 20.20 3.28
N ASP A 108 -1.94 19.30 2.31
CA ASP A 108 -2.92 18.25 2.03
C ASP A 108 -3.05 17.28 3.20
N LEU A 109 -1.93 16.86 3.79
CA LEU A 109 -1.93 15.96 4.95
C LEU A 109 -2.66 16.60 6.13
N LEU A 110 -2.38 17.88 6.42
CA LEU A 110 -3.07 18.62 7.47
C LEU A 110 -4.56 18.76 7.18
N SER A 111 -4.93 19.02 5.92
CA SER A 111 -6.33 19.14 5.49
C SER A 111 -7.07 17.81 5.65
N ILE A 112 -6.44 16.68 5.30
CA ILE A 112 -7.01 15.34 5.51
C ILE A 112 -7.23 15.08 7.00
N LEU A 113 -6.25 15.38 7.84
CA LEU A 113 -6.36 15.19 9.29
C LEU A 113 -7.41 16.11 9.91
N HIS A 114 -7.48 17.38 9.49
CA HIS A 114 -8.50 18.32 9.94
C HIS A 114 -9.90 17.84 9.56
N TYR A 115 -10.07 17.38 8.33
CA TYR A 115 -11.35 16.80 7.89
C TYR A 115 -11.72 15.59 8.76
N HIS A 116 -10.80 14.65 8.94
CA HIS A 116 -11.01 13.45 9.75
C HIS A 116 -11.40 13.76 11.21
N TRP A 117 -10.77 14.76 11.83
CA TRP A 117 -11.02 15.10 13.24
C TRP A 117 -12.21 16.03 13.46
N CYS A 118 -12.45 16.99 12.55
CA CYS A 118 -13.37 18.10 12.80
C CYS A 118 -14.62 18.10 11.90
N LEU A 119 -14.56 17.50 10.72
CA LEU A 119 -15.59 17.67 9.68
C LEU A 119 -16.27 16.36 9.27
N ASP A 120 -15.62 15.21 9.48
CA ASP A 120 -16.17 13.93 9.09
C ASP A 120 -17.38 13.58 9.95
N THR A 121 -18.55 13.54 9.31
CA THR A 121 -19.84 13.14 9.91
C THR A 121 -20.26 11.73 9.49
N SER A 122 -19.38 11.02 8.78
CA SER A 122 -19.63 9.67 8.31
C SER A 122 -19.82 8.73 9.49
N ALA A 123 -20.79 7.82 9.38
CA ALA A 123 -21.00 6.79 10.39
C ALA A 123 -19.80 5.83 10.43
N VAL A 124 -18.97 5.95 11.47
CA VAL A 124 -17.90 4.99 11.74
C VAL A 124 -18.47 3.77 12.46
N PRO A 125 -18.02 2.53 12.13
CA PRO A 125 -18.50 1.34 12.81
C PRO A 125 -18.27 1.34 14.33
N HIS A 126 -17.24 2.06 14.79
CA HIS A 126 -16.86 2.21 16.19
C HIS A 126 -15.94 3.43 16.34
N GLU A 127 -16.11 4.22 17.40
CA GLU A 127 -15.37 5.49 17.63
C GLU A 127 -13.84 5.30 17.68
N TRP A 128 -13.38 4.11 18.07
CA TRP A 128 -11.97 3.70 17.97
C TRP A 128 -11.35 3.98 16.61
N TYR A 129 -12.11 3.90 15.50
CA TYR A 129 -11.59 4.23 14.17
C TYR A 129 -11.16 5.69 14.06
N THR A 130 -11.84 6.61 14.74
CA THR A 130 -11.47 8.03 14.76
C THR A 130 -10.07 8.22 15.34
N VAL A 131 -9.70 7.49 16.39
CA VAL A 131 -8.36 7.57 16.98
C VAL A 131 -7.34 6.75 16.19
N GLN A 132 -7.77 5.60 15.65
CA GLN A 132 -6.88 4.64 15.00
C GLN A 132 -6.43 5.05 13.59
N LEU A 133 -7.30 5.67 12.79
CA LEU A 133 -7.06 5.93 11.36
C LEU A 133 -5.99 7.01 11.06
N PRO A 134 -5.81 8.07 11.87
CA PRO A 134 -4.75 9.05 11.65
C PRO A 134 -3.34 8.48 11.76
N LEU A 135 -3.10 7.58 12.71
CA LEU A 135 -1.77 7.01 12.96
C LEU A 135 -1.16 6.31 11.73
N PRO A 136 -1.85 5.36 11.03
CA PRO A 136 -1.30 4.74 9.84
C PRO A 136 -1.20 5.73 8.67
N MET A 137 -2.03 6.77 8.60
CA MET A 137 -1.86 7.85 7.62
C MET A 137 -0.54 8.60 7.84
N LEU A 138 -0.26 9.01 9.09
CA LEU A 138 0.98 9.69 9.48
C LEU A 138 2.21 8.81 9.24
N ILE A 139 2.20 7.56 9.71
CA ILE A 139 3.33 6.64 9.50
C ILE A 139 3.57 6.44 8.00
N THR A 140 2.51 6.23 7.20
CA THR A 140 2.64 6.07 5.74
C THR A 140 3.20 7.34 5.09
N ALA A 141 2.72 8.53 5.48
CA ALA A 141 3.19 9.80 4.94
C ALA A 141 4.68 10.04 5.24
N TYR A 142 5.13 9.76 6.46
CA TYR A 142 6.51 10.03 6.90
C TYR A 142 7.51 8.98 6.43
N THR A 143 7.09 7.71 6.32
CA THR A 143 7.98 6.61 5.94
C THR A 143 7.93 6.27 4.46
N SER A 144 6.95 6.81 3.73
CA SER A 144 6.56 6.37 2.38
C SER A 144 6.29 4.86 2.28
N SER A 145 6.03 4.20 3.42
CA SER A 145 5.71 2.78 3.45
C SER A 145 4.30 2.55 2.91
N ARG A 146 4.04 1.35 2.39
CA ARG A 146 2.69 1.01 1.95
C ARG A 146 1.82 0.71 3.17
N PRO A 147 0.50 1.03 3.13
CA PRO A 147 -0.40 0.69 4.24
C PRO A 147 -0.34 -0.80 4.61
N GLY A 148 -0.19 -1.70 3.64
CA GLY A 148 -0.06 -3.14 3.88
C GLY A 148 1.20 -3.58 4.66
N ALA A 149 2.12 -2.67 5.00
CA ALA A 149 3.21 -2.92 5.94
C ALA A 149 2.78 -2.69 7.41
N LEU A 150 1.73 -1.89 7.62
CA LEU A 150 1.18 -1.50 8.92
C LEU A 150 -0.09 -2.28 9.25
N ILE A 151 -0.97 -2.43 8.26
CA ILE A 151 -2.27 -3.08 8.38
C ILE A 151 -2.30 -4.36 7.53
N LYS A 152 -3.31 -5.21 7.75
CA LYS A 152 -3.42 -6.48 7.04
C LYS A 152 -3.54 -6.27 5.53
N SER A 153 -2.51 -6.70 4.81
CA SER A 153 -2.45 -6.62 3.35
C SER A 153 -3.51 -7.52 2.69
N SER A 154 -4.22 -6.98 1.70
CA SER A 154 -5.15 -7.76 0.86
C SER A 154 -4.44 -8.77 -0.05
N CYS A 155 -3.15 -8.60 -0.29
CA CYS A 155 -2.36 -9.49 -1.14
C CYS A 155 -2.01 -10.82 -0.46
N VAL A 156 -2.20 -10.93 0.86
CA VAL A 156 -1.88 -12.15 1.62
C VAL A 156 -3.12 -12.62 2.37
N GLN A 157 -3.84 -13.52 1.72
CA GLN A 157 -5.05 -14.11 2.25
C GLN A 157 -4.71 -15.04 3.41
N GLY A 158 -5.57 -15.07 4.43
CA GLY A 158 -5.40 -15.94 5.61
C GLY A 158 -4.41 -15.44 6.67
N SER A 159 -3.53 -14.48 6.38
CA SER A 159 -2.60 -13.94 7.40
C SER A 159 -3.26 -12.90 8.31
N ASN A 160 -2.73 -12.74 9.51
CA ASN A 160 -3.05 -11.64 10.43
C ASN A 160 -1.87 -10.68 10.60
N ASP A 161 -1.00 -10.64 9.59
CA ASP A 161 0.22 -9.85 9.56
C ASP A 161 -0.11 -8.37 9.47
N ALA A 162 0.31 -7.63 10.48
CA ALA A 162 0.15 -6.19 10.68
C ALA A 162 1.13 -5.75 11.78
N LEU A 163 1.39 -4.46 11.91
CA LEU A 163 2.22 -3.88 12.97
C LEU A 163 1.68 -4.28 14.34
N ARG A 164 2.52 -4.89 15.17
CA ARG A 164 2.19 -5.32 16.54
C ARG A 164 2.89 -4.45 17.57
N TYR A 165 2.44 -4.49 18.82
CA TYR A 165 3.09 -3.75 19.91
C TYR A 165 4.57 -4.10 20.08
N ARG A 166 4.97 -5.38 19.92
CA ARG A 166 6.39 -5.77 19.97
C ARG A 166 7.26 -5.13 18.88
N ASP A 167 6.65 -4.66 17.80
CA ASP A 167 7.34 -4.02 16.67
C ASP A 167 7.46 -2.49 16.89
N VAL A 168 6.95 -1.98 18.02
CA VAL A 168 7.06 -0.57 18.44
C VAL A 168 7.85 -0.48 19.73
N VAL A 169 8.86 0.37 19.78
CA VAL A 169 9.62 0.67 21.00
C VAL A 169 9.40 2.13 21.35
N LEU A 170 8.99 2.39 22.60
CA LEU A 170 8.76 3.74 23.08
C LEU A 170 9.78 4.08 24.17
N HIS A 171 10.49 5.18 23.98
CA HIS A 171 11.51 5.68 24.88
C HIS A 171 11.13 7.07 25.39
N VAL A 172 11.50 7.34 26.63
CA VAL A 172 11.59 8.67 27.22
C VAL A 172 13.07 9.02 27.30
N ILE A 173 13.46 10.19 26.79
CA ILE A 173 14.85 10.68 26.84
C ILE A 173 14.90 12.06 27.49
N PRO A 174 15.99 12.42 28.19
CA PRO A 174 16.20 13.80 28.64
C PRO A 174 16.26 14.76 27.44
N ASN A 175 15.58 15.90 27.53
CA ASN A 175 15.74 16.96 26.53
C ASN A 175 17.10 17.66 26.76
N PRO A 176 18.01 17.66 25.77
CA PRO A 176 19.30 18.37 25.91
C PRO A 176 19.14 19.90 25.96
N GLU A 177 18.06 20.45 25.39
CA GLU A 177 17.79 21.90 25.34
C GLU A 177 17.03 22.39 26.58
N GLU A 178 16.19 21.53 27.16
CA GLU A 178 15.36 21.85 28.32
C GLU A 178 15.50 20.78 29.41
N PRO A 179 16.47 20.90 30.35
CA PRO A 179 16.79 19.85 31.31
C PRO A 179 15.63 19.43 32.24
N GLY A 180 14.61 20.27 32.40
CA GLY A 180 13.40 19.96 33.17
C GLY A 180 12.30 19.25 32.37
N ARG A 181 12.54 18.97 31.09
CA ARG A 181 11.57 18.33 30.20
C ARG A 181 12.18 17.05 29.60
N HIS A 182 11.39 16.00 29.58
CA HIS A 182 11.72 14.77 28.87
C HIS A 182 10.92 14.68 27.57
N VAL A 183 11.48 13.99 26.58
CA VAL A 183 10.91 13.87 25.23
C VAL A 183 10.65 12.40 24.91
N LEU A 184 9.52 12.14 24.25
CA LEU A 184 9.19 10.81 23.76
C LEU A 184 9.82 10.55 22.39
N VAL A 185 10.38 9.36 22.23
CA VAL A 185 10.90 8.83 20.98
C VAL A 185 10.29 7.48 20.72
N MET A 186 9.72 7.30 19.52
CA MET A 186 9.07 6.06 19.11
C MET A 186 9.80 5.43 17.93
N GLU A 187 10.27 4.21 18.10
CA GLU A 187 10.81 3.39 17.03
C GLU A 187 9.73 2.46 16.48
N VAL A 188 9.56 2.42 15.17
CA VAL A 188 8.61 1.52 14.49
C VAL A 188 9.36 0.64 13.51
N ILE A 189 9.27 -0.68 13.74
CA ILE A 189 9.95 -1.70 12.96
C ILE A 189 8.98 -2.28 11.92
N LEU A 190 9.23 -2.02 10.63
CA LEU A 190 8.34 -2.49 9.57
C LEU A 190 8.70 -3.89 9.08
N MET A 191 8.05 -4.89 9.68
CA MET A 191 8.24 -6.32 9.37
C MET A 191 7.69 -6.76 8.01
N PHE A 192 6.63 -6.11 7.53
CA PHE A 192 5.79 -6.61 6.42
C PHE A 192 5.96 -5.87 5.10
N MET A 193 7.10 -5.21 4.88
CA MET A 193 7.36 -4.49 3.64
C MET A 193 7.43 -5.41 2.40
N LYS A 194 6.80 -4.97 1.31
CA LYS A 194 6.77 -5.67 0.02
C LYS A 194 8.19 -5.89 -0.50
N GLY A 195 8.56 -7.14 -0.77
CA GLY A 195 9.90 -7.51 -1.26
C GLY A 195 10.99 -7.61 -0.19
N LYS A 196 10.67 -7.29 1.07
CA LYS A 196 11.54 -7.45 2.24
C LYS A 196 10.99 -8.41 3.31
N ARG A 197 9.81 -8.97 3.10
CA ARG A 197 9.23 -9.99 3.99
C ARG A 197 10.17 -11.19 4.12
N ASN A 198 10.42 -11.63 5.34
CA ASN A 198 11.34 -12.73 5.70
C ASN A 198 12.80 -12.49 5.30
N LYS A 199 13.22 -11.23 5.09
CA LYS A 199 14.64 -10.87 4.93
C LYS A 199 15.21 -10.39 6.27
N SER A 200 16.50 -10.61 6.47
CA SER A 200 17.21 -10.27 7.71
C SER A 200 17.30 -8.76 7.98
N GLN A 201 17.11 -7.91 6.98
CA GLN A 201 17.18 -6.45 7.12
C GLN A 201 15.79 -5.84 7.26
N LEU A 202 15.39 -5.63 8.50
CA LEU A 202 14.22 -4.85 8.87
C LEU A 202 14.51 -3.36 8.71
N THR A 203 13.48 -2.55 8.45
CA THR A 203 13.62 -1.10 8.41
C THR A 203 12.91 -0.51 9.61
N THR A 204 13.71 0.15 10.46
CA THR A 204 13.25 0.87 11.64
C THR A 204 13.17 2.35 11.29
N TYR A 205 12.05 2.97 11.66
CA TYR A 205 11.85 4.41 11.55
C TYR A 205 11.74 4.99 12.95
N ILE A 206 12.39 6.12 13.18
CA ILE A 206 12.38 6.82 14.47
C ILE A 206 11.50 8.06 14.32
N PHE A 207 10.51 8.18 15.20
CA PHE A 207 9.66 9.35 15.35
C PHE A 207 10.03 10.05 16.65
N HIS A 208 10.02 11.38 16.63
CA HIS A 208 10.17 12.21 17.81
C HIS A 208 8.83 12.89 18.12
N GLU A 209 8.65 13.24 19.38
CA GLU A 209 7.52 14.04 19.85
C GLU A 209 7.47 15.38 19.12
N ARG A 210 6.26 15.84 18.81
CA ARG A 210 6.01 17.13 18.19
C ARG A 210 5.10 17.97 19.07
N ASP A 211 5.53 19.21 19.29
CA ASP A 211 4.82 20.17 20.14
C ASP A 211 4.15 21.28 19.34
N ASP A 212 4.53 21.43 18.07
CA ASP A 212 4.04 22.48 17.18
C ASP A 212 2.63 22.19 16.67
N ASN A 213 2.36 20.93 16.32
CA ASN A 213 1.04 20.48 15.90
C ASN A 213 0.79 19.03 16.31
N LEU A 214 -0.03 18.87 17.34
CA LEU A 214 -0.39 17.56 17.91
C LEU A 214 -1.10 16.64 16.90
N ALA A 215 -1.83 17.18 15.93
CA ALA A 215 -2.45 16.38 14.88
C ALA A 215 -1.41 15.71 13.95
N LEU A 216 -0.20 16.27 13.87
CA LEU A 216 0.92 15.72 13.11
C LEU A 216 1.84 14.84 13.97
N CYS A 217 1.57 14.68 15.26
CA CYS A 217 2.41 13.88 16.17
C CYS A 217 1.99 12.40 16.15
N PRO A 218 2.73 11.48 15.48
CA PRO A 218 2.37 10.06 15.45
C PRO A 218 2.49 9.40 16.84
N ILE A 219 3.39 9.90 17.69
CA ILE A 219 3.56 9.38 19.06
C ILE A 219 2.28 9.59 19.86
N LEU A 220 1.68 10.78 19.80
CA LEU A 220 0.45 11.10 20.52
C LEU A 220 -0.71 10.18 20.12
N HIS A 221 -0.87 9.93 18.81
CA HIS A 221 -1.90 9.03 18.31
C HIS A 221 -1.64 7.57 18.74
N PHE A 222 -0.39 7.14 18.75
CA PHE A 222 -0.02 5.82 19.25
C PHE A 222 -0.26 5.68 20.75
N LEU A 223 0.09 6.69 21.55
CA LEU A 223 -0.17 6.73 22.99
C LEU A 223 -1.65 6.61 23.31
N ALA A 224 -2.51 7.32 22.57
CA ALA A 224 -3.96 7.23 22.75
C ALA A 224 -4.47 5.78 22.57
N LEU A 225 -3.95 5.07 21.56
CA LEU A 225 -4.29 3.65 21.34
C LEU A 225 -3.72 2.75 22.46
N ALA A 226 -2.45 2.95 22.84
CA ALA A 226 -1.78 2.16 23.87
C ALA A 226 -2.44 2.31 25.26
N LEU A 227 -2.86 3.53 25.62
CA LEU A 227 -3.61 3.82 26.84
C LEU A 227 -5.00 3.18 26.79
N ALA A 228 -5.72 3.33 25.68
CA ALA A 228 -7.04 2.72 25.51
C ALA A 228 -6.97 1.17 25.57
N ASP A 229 -5.85 0.58 25.18
CA ASP A 229 -5.57 -0.85 25.30
C ASP A 229 -5.03 -1.30 26.67
N ARG A 230 -4.70 -0.36 27.58
CA ARG A 230 -3.97 -0.65 28.82
C ARG A 230 -2.71 -1.47 28.55
N ALA A 231 -1.93 -1.01 27.56
CA ALA A 231 -0.84 -1.78 26.97
C ALA A 231 0.44 -1.77 27.84
N PHE A 232 0.63 -0.74 28.65
CA PHE A 232 1.83 -0.54 29.48
C PHE A 232 1.95 -1.58 30.59
N GLU A 233 3.17 -2.07 30.80
CA GLU A 233 3.52 -2.99 31.90
C GLU A 233 3.49 -2.29 33.26
N ALA A 234 3.96 -1.04 33.30
CA ALA A 234 3.99 -0.24 34.53
C ALA A 234 2.56 0.11 34.98
N GLN A 235 2.21 -0.28 36.21
CA GLN A 235 0.90 0.00 36.80
C GLN A 235 0.66 1.50 37.06
N GLY A 236 1.72 2.32 37.04
CA GLY A 236 1.66 3.76 37.23
C GLY A 236 1.31 4.56 35.97
N ILE A 237 1.14 3.92 34.81
CA ILE A 237 0.79 4.61 33.55
C ILE A 237 -0.67 4.32 33.21
N ASN A 238 -1.57 5.21 33.60
CA ASN A 238 -3.01 5.09 33.37
C ASN A 238 -3.59 6.27 32.57
N SER A 239 -2.90 7.40 32.56
CA SER A 239 -3.30 8.59 31.81
C SER A 239 -2.15 9.14 30.95
N PRO A 240 -2.44 10.06 30.00
CA PRO A 240 -1.40 10.77 29.27
C PRO A 240 -0.45 11.55 30.20
N GLU A 241 -0.98 12.18 31.25
CA GLU A 241 -0.20 12.98 32.20
C GLU A 241 0.84 12.12 32.93
N ASP A 242 0.49 10.88 33.29
CA ASP A 242 1.43 9.93 33.90
C ASP A 242 2.65 9.70 33.01
N ILE A 243 2.49 9.74 31.67
CA ILE A 243 3.57 9.55 30.70
C ILE A 243 4.43 10.80 30.59
N PHE A 244 3.81 11.97 30.52
CA PHE A 244 4.54 13.24 30.39
C PHE A 244 5.28 13.65 31.67
N HIS A 245 4.92 13.07 32.82
CA HIS A 245 5.63 13.24 34.09
C HIS A 245 6.75 12.21 34.32
N ILE A 246 7.01 11.31 33.38
CA ILE A 246 8.08 10.32 33.52
C ILE A 246 9.43 11.02 33.40
N GLU A 247 10.21 10.94 34.48
CA GLU A 247 11.59 11.39 34.50
C GLU A 247 12.56 10.23 34.27
N VAL A 248 13.56 10.46 33.42
CA VAL A 248 14.65 9.51 33.23
C VAL A 248 15.61 9.65 34.40
N PRO A 249 15.94 8.56 35.12
CA PRO A 249 16.88 8.64 36.24
C PRO A 249 18.24 9.23 35.83
N PRO A 250 18.92 10.04 36.67
CA PRO A 250 20.16 10.75 36.29
C PRO A 250 21.32 9.86 35.81
N TYR A 251 21.29 8.56 36.12
CA TYR A 251 22.28 7.57 35.71
C TYR A 251 21.90 6.82 34.43
N GLN A 252 20.78 7.16 33.78
CA GLN A 252 20.32 6.57 32.53
C GLN A 252 20.19 7.65 31.44
N ASN A 253 20.50 7.27 30.20
CA ASN A 253 20.34 8.16 29.05
C ASN A 253 18.93 8.11 28.44
N SER A 254 18.18 7.05 28.74
CA SER A 254 16.82 6.84 28.25
C SER A 254 16.09 5.84 29.16
N LEU A 255 14.77 5.93 29.19
CA LEU A 255 13.89 4.97 29.83
C LEU A 255 12.95 4.37 28.80
N GLN A 256 12.96 3.04 28.65
CA GLN A 256 12.05 2.35 27.75
C GLN A 256 10.72 2.06 28.47
N LEU A 257 9.61 2.45 27.85
CA LEU A 257 8.27 2.09 28.30
C LEU A 257 7.92 0.70 27.78
N ARG A 258 7.75 -0.27 28.69
CA ARG A 258 7.52 -1.68 28.36
C ARG A 258 6.05 -2.00 28.16
N TRP A 259 5.78 -2.93 27.25
CA TRP A 259 4.46 -3.50 27.01
C TRP A 259 4.21 -4.71 27.90
N ARG A 260 2.97 -4.91 28.33
CA ARG A 260 2.55 -6.15 28.97
C ARG A 260 2.81 -7.34 28.04
N SER A 261 3.23 -8.47 28.59
CA SER A 261 3.55 -9.66 27.79
C SER A 261 2.38 -10.13 26.91
N GLY A 262 1.14 -9.99 27.38
CA GLY A 262 -0.06 -10.33 26.62
C GLY A 262 -0.39 -9.38 25.45
N MET A 263 0.27 -8.22 25.38
CA MET A 263 0.04 -7.21 24.33
C MET A 263 1.00 -7.34 23.16
N LEU A 264 2.15 -7.98 23.35
CA LEU A 264 3.26 -8.01 22.38
C LEU A 264 2.82 -8.49 20.99
N ASP A 265 1.95 -9.49 20.92
CA ASP A 265 1.47 -10.06 19.67
C ASP A 265 0.16 -9.46 19.15
N ILE A 266 -0.42 -8.50 19.89
CA ILE A 266 -1.65 -7.83 19.49
C ILE A 266 -1.33 -6.79 18.40
N PRO A 267 -2.09 -6.78 17.27
CA PRO A 267 -1.96 -5.74 16.27
C PRO A 267 -2.33 -4.37 16.84
N VAL A 268 -1.55 -3.34 16.52
CA VAL A 268 -1.87 -1.94 16.88
C VAL A 268 -3.17 -1.50 16.19
N PHE A 269 -3.32 -1.85 14.92
CA PHE A 269 -4.51 -1.54 14.12
C PHE A 269 -5.44 -2.74 14.05
N ARG A 270 -6.63 -2.63 14.63
CA ARG A 270 -7.59 -3.73 14.74
C ARG A 270 -8.89 -3.41 14.01
N ARG A 271 -9.56 -4.47 13.56
CA ARG A 271 -10.89 -4.39 12.94
C ARG A 271 -11.99 -4.48 13.98
N THR A 272 -13.18 -4.02 13.60
CA THR A 272 -14.40 -4.39 14.33
C THR A 272 -14.87 -5.81 14.04
N VAL A 273 -15.57 -6.35 15.03
CA VAL A 273 -16.31 -7.61 15.01
C VAL A 273 -17.71 -7.38 15.57
N HIS A 274 -18.69 -8.06 14.99
CA HIS A 274 -20.05 -8.09 15.53
C HIS A 274 -20.13 -9.13 16.63
N THR A 275 -20.63 -8.73 17.79
CA THR A 275 -20.89 -9.61 18.94
C THR A 275 -22.36 -9.56 19.31
N ALA A 276 -22.81 -10.46 20.19
CA ALA A 276 -24.17 -10.41 20.74
C ALA A 276 -24.49 -9.08 21.45
N HIS A 277 -23.47 -8.34 21.90
CA HIS A 277 -23.59 -7.06 22.59
C HIS A 277 -23.30 -5.85 21.67
N GLY A 278 -23.36 -6.04 20.35
CA GLY A 278 -23.09 -4.99 19.37
C GLY A 278 -21.68 -5.05 18.77
N VAL A 279 -21.28 -3.97 18.11
CA VAL A 279 -20.00 -3.85 17.42
C VAL A 279 -18.89 -3.55 18.42
N ARG A 280 -17.82 -4.32 18.41
CA ARG A 280 -16.64 -4.13 19.27
C ARG A 280 -15.35 -4.23 18.46
N ILE A 281 -14.27 -3.69 19.00
CA ILE A 281 -12.92 -3.91 18.45
C ILE A 281 -12.49 -5.35 18.75
N SER A 282 -11.94 -6.02 17.72
CA SER A 282 -11.42 -7.37 17.88
C SER A 282 -10.24 -7.36 18.85
N PRO A 283 -10.10 -8.36 19.73
CA PRO A 283 -8.96 -8.43 20.65
C PRO A 283 -7.63 -8.60 19.90
N ASP A 284 -7.64 -9.32 18.77
CA ASP A 284 -6.44 -9.83 18.11
C ASP A 284 -6.45 -9.70 16.57
N ARG A 285 -7.58 -9.35 15.92
CA ARG A 285 -7.66 -9.31 14.45
C ARG A 285 -7.25 -7.97 13.89
N ALA A 286 -6.26 -7.99 13.02
CA ALA A 286 -5.73 -6.82 12.35
C ALA A 286 -6.76 -6.14 11.43
N LEU A 287 -6.63 -4.83 11.29
CA LEU A 287 -7.39 -4.01 10.35
C LEU A 287 -7.06 -4.43 8.90
N PRO A 288 -8.03 -4.84 8.08
CA PRO A 288 -7.77 -5.16 6.67
C PRO A 288 -7.64 -3.90 5.82
N GLN A 289 -6.77 -3.95 4.81
CA GLN A 289 -6.64 -2.89 3.80
C GLN A 289 -7.88 -2.76 2.90
N SER A 290 -8.66 -3.82 2.75
CA SER A 290 -9.97 -3.75 2.10
C SER A 290 -11.01 -3.20 3.08
N VAL A 291 -11.68 -2.12 2.68
CA VAL A 291 -12.94 -1.69 3.32
C VAL A 291 -13.84 -2.91 3.42
N PRO A 292 -14.51 -3.18 4.56
CA PRO A 292 -15.58 -4.16 4.58
C PRO A 292 -16.55 -3.76 3.48
N SER A 293 -16.67 -4.57 2.43
CA SER A 293 -17.86 -4.53 1.59
C SER A 293 -19.02 -4.57 2.58
N ALA A 294 -19.90 -3.56 2.54
CA ALA A 294 -21.22 -3.72 3.13
C ALA A 294 -21.69 -5.09 2.67
N ALA A 295 -21.95 -5.98 3.64
CA ALA A 295 -22.46 -7.30 3.32
C ALA A 295 -23.76 -7.06 2.57
N GLY A 296 -23.74 -7.31 1.25
CA GLY A 296 -24.98 -7.39 0.50
C GLY A 296 -25.86 -8.43 1.18
N PRO A 297 -27.19 -8.23 1.22
CA PRO A 297 -28.09 -9.14 1.92
C PRO A 297 -27.83 -10.55 1.41
N GLN A 298 -27.51 -11.46 2.32
CA GLN A 298 -27.48 -12.88 2.00
C GLN A 298 -28.89 -13.24 1.53
N ARG A 299 -29.04 -13.44 0.21
CA ARG A 299 -30.23 -14.09 -0.32
C ARG A 299 -30.15 -15.53 0.14
N GLY A 300 -30.98 -15.85 1.14
CA GLY A 300 -31.29 -17.24 1.45
C GLY A 300 -31.90 -17.89 0.21
N THR A 301 -31.38 -19.06 -0.11
CA THR A 301 -32.07 -20.11 -0.86
C THR A 301 -32.27 -21.26 0.10
#